data_AF-A0A7Y4T048-F1
#
_entry.id   AF-A0A7Y4T048-F1
#
_cell.length_a   1.000
_cell.length_b   1.000
_cell.length_c   1.000
_cell.angle_alpha   90.00
_cell.angle_beta   90.00
_cell.angle_gamma   90.00
#
_symmetry.space_group_name_H-M   'P 1'
#
loop_
_entity.id
_entity.type
_entity.pdbx_description
1 polymer ?
#
loop_
_entity_poly.entity_id
_entity_poly.type
_entity_poly.pdbx_seq_one_letter_code
_entity_poly.pdbx_strand_id
1 'polypeptide(L)'
;MRTLLKFQLDVEDAYKAMRDGSFSKIMEKLMHLTKPEASYFGIEEGNRTGFIFFELKDPSFIPQIGELLFMGSNAKISLIPIMNQEDLQNGLTNAFAKT
;
A
#
# COMPACT_ATOMS: atom_id res chain seq x y z
N MET A 1 1.05 -0.52 13.36
CA MET A 1 2.17 -1.22 12.73
C MET A 1 2.51 -0.54 11.42
N ARG A 2 3.78 -0.22 11.19
CA ARG A 2 4.24 0.32 9.91
C ARG A 2 4.08 -0.74 8.83
N THR A 3 3.39 -0.35 7.76
CA THR A 3 2.98 -1.27 6.70
C THR A 3 3.22 -0.65 5.33
N LEU A 4 3.78 -1.45 4.42
CA LEU A 4 3.77 -1.20 3.00
C LEU A 4 2.49 -1.77 2.40
N LEU A 5 1.66 -0.92 1.81
CA LEU A 5 0.67 -1.31 0.82
C LEU A 5 1.29 -1.19 -0.57
N LYS A 6 1.50 -2.33 -1.22
CA LYS A 6 1.76 -2.38 -2.65
C LYS A 6 0.45 -2.68 -3.38
N PHE A 7 0.14 -1.94 -4.43
CA PHE A 7 -0.95 -2.28 -5.33
C PHE A 7 -0.50 -2.21 -6.78
N GLN A 8 -0.88 -3.21 -7.58
CA GLN A 8 -0.67 -3.26 -9.02
C GLN A 8 -2.02 -3.27 -9.72
N LEU A 9 -2.22 -2.33 -10.63
CA LEU A 9 -3.49 -2.20 -11.34
C LEU A 9 -3.50 -3.10 -12.57
N ASP A 10 -4.67 -3.67 -12.87
CA ASP A 10 -4.92 -4.26 -14.19
C ASP A 10 -4.90 -3.17 -15.28
N VAL A 11 -4.33 -3.46 -16.44
CA VAL A 11 -4.12 -2.47 -17.50
C VAL A 11 -5.43 -1.95 -18.07
N GLU A 12 -6.40 -2.83 -18.34
CA GLU A 12 -7.66 -2.45 -18.96
C GLU A 12 -8.55 -1.69 -17.99
N ASP A 13 -8.66 -2.16 -16.76
CA ASP A 13 -9.51 -1.54 -15.75
C ASP A 13 -8.92 -0.22 -15.24
N ALA A 14 -7.59 -0.14 -15.08
CA ALA A 14 -6.93 1.13 -14.80
C ALA A 14 -7.20 2.16 -15.90
N TYR A 15 -7.15 1.75 -17.17
CA TYR A 15 -7.42 2.67 -18.28
C TYR A 15 -8.85 3.21 -18.24
N LYS A 16 -9.85 2.36 -17.99
CA LYS A 16 -11.26 2.77 -17.82
C LYS A 16 -11.40 3.76 -16.66
N ALA A 17 -10.89 3.39 -15.49
CA ALA A 17 -10.99 4.19 -14.27
C ALA A 17 -10.23 5.54 -14.36
N MET A 18 -9.14 5.60 -15.13
CA MET A 18 -8.44 6.84 -15.41
C MET A 18 -9.24 7.72 -16.38
N ARG A 19 -9.83 7.13 -17.42
CA ARG A 19 -10.60 7.85 -18.44
C ARG A 19 -11.88 8.47 -17.90
N ASP A 20 -12.58 7.78 -17.00
CA ASP A 20 -13.79 8.27 -16.36
C ASP A 20 -13.53 9.11 -15.08
N GLY A 21 -12.25 9.23 -14.69
CA GLY A 21 -11.80 10.01 -13.54
C GLY A 21 -12.08 9.36 -12.17
N SER A 22 -12.66 8.16 -12.11
CA SER A 22 -12.92 7.44 -10.86
C SER A 22 -11.63 7.08 -10.11
N PHE A 23 -10.53 6.80 -10.84
CA PHE A 23 -9.22 6.48 -10.24
C PHE A 23 -8.70 7.62 -9.35
N SER A 24 -8.87 8.87 -9.76
CA SER A 24 -8.44 10.03 -8.97
C SER A 24 -9.17 10.10 -7.62
N LYS A 25 -10.48 9.80 -7.62
CA LYS A 25 -11.29 9.75 -6.39
C LYS A 25 -10.90 8.59 -5.49
N ILE A 26 -10.53 7.44 -6.06
CA ILE A 26 -10.02 6.30 -5.31
C ILE A 26 -8.70 6.68 -4.63
N MET A 27 -7.78 7.32 -5.36
CA MET A 27 -6.51 7.77 -4.79
C MET A 27 -6.70 8.81 -3.69
N GLU A 28 -7.59 9.79 -3.87
CA GLU A 28 -7.90 10.79 -2.83
C GLU A 28 -8.41 10.12 -1.55
N LYS A 29 -9.38 9.19 -1.67
CA LYS A 29 -9.88 8.42 -0.54
C LYS A 29 -8.79 7.58 0.11
N LEU A 30 -7.95 6.92 -0.69
CA LEU A 30 -6.85 6.10 -0.20
C LEU A 30 -5.87 6.95 0.62
N MET A 31 -5.45 8.12 0.10
CA MET A 31 -4.54 9.03 0.82
C MET A 31 -5.16 9.55 2.12
N HIS A 32 -6.47 9.83 2.11
CA HIS A 32 -7.18 10.27 3.32
C HIS A 32 -7.26 9.17 4.39
N LEU A 33 -7.48 7.92 3.97
CA LEU A 33 -7.58 6.76 4.84
C LEU A 33 -6.23 6.37 5.43
N THR A 34 -5.20 6.28 4.59
CA THR A 34 -3.90 5.76 5.01
C THR A 34 -3.03 6.84 5.64
N LYS A 35 -3.20 8.12 5.28
CA LYS A 35 -2.35 9.24 5.72
C LYS A 35 -0.86 8.86 5.68
N PRO A 36 -0.35 8.51 4.49
CA PRO A 36 0.94 7.85 4.38
C PRO A 36 2.08 8.78 4.77
N GLU A 37 3.14 8.20 5.34
CA GLU A 37 4.41 8.91 5.54
C GLU A 37 5.16 9.10 4.22
N ALA A 38 4.96 8.19 3.26
CA ALA A 38 5.47 8.30 1.90
C ALA A 38 4.59 7.53 0.91
N SER A 39 4.48 8.07 -0.30
CA SER A 39 3.77 7.45 -1.42
C SER A 39 4.61 7.55 -2.68
N TYR A 40 4.86 6.43 -3.32
CA TYR A 40 5.59 6.36 -4.59
C TYR A 40 4.75 5.62 -5.62
N PHE A 41 4.87 6.03 -6.88
CA PHE A 41 4.15 5.45 -7.99
C PHE A 41 5.13 5.18 -9.12
N GLY A 42 5.00 4.04 -9.77
CA GLY A 42 5.92 3.61 -10.81
C GLY A 42 5.38 2.44 -11.61
N ILE A 43 6.30 1.73 -12.25
CA ILE A 43 6.00 0.53 -13.03
C ILE A 43 6.72 -0.66 -12.39
N GLU A 44 5.99 -1.72 -12.09
CA GLU A 44 6.53 -3.00 -11.67
C GLU A 44 5.90 -4.09 -12.53
N GLU A 45 6.72 -4.94 -13.15
CA GLU A 45 6.27 -6.00 -14.06
C GLU A 45 5.39 -5.48 -15.22
N GLY A 46 5.69 -4.28 -15.72
CA GLY A 46 4.94 -3.65 -16.82
C GLY A 46 3.57 -3.07 -16.41
N ASN A 47 3.17 -3.18 -15.14
CA ASN A 47 1.91 -2.68 -14.62
C ASN A 47 2.10 -1.39 -13.83
N ARG A 48 1.06 -0.56 -13.76
CA ARG A 48 1.04 0.64 -12.91
C ARG A 48 0.97 0.21 -11.46
N THR A 49 1.93 0.67 -10.66
CA THR A 49 2.13 0.21 -9.29
C THR A 49 2.22 1.38 -8.34
N GLY A 50 1.52 1.28 -7.21
CA GLY A 50 1.67 2.19 -6.07
C GLY A 50 2.33 1.50 -4.89
N PHE A 51 3.17 2.24 -4.18
CA PHE A 51 3.84 1.85 -2.95
C PHE A 51 3.53 2.88 -1.88
N ILE A 52 2.67 2.51 -0.94
CA ILE A 52 2.13 3.40 0.08
C ILE A 52 2.65 2.93 1.45
N PHE A 53 3.39 3.80 2.12
CA PHE A 53 4.00 3.53 3.42
C PHE A 53 3.19 4.27 4.48
N PHE A 54 2.57 3.53 5.42
CA PHE A 54 1.67 4.13 6.39
C PHE A 54 1.59 3.31 7.69
N GLU A 55 1.01 3.93 8.71
CA GLU A 55 0.77 3.30 10.00
C GLU A 55 -0.61 2.61 10.00
N LEU A 56 -0.63 1.28 9.91
CA LEU A 56 -1.85 0.49 10.05
C LEU A 56 -2.20 0.35 11.54
N LYS A 57 -3.24 1.06 11.98
CA LYS A 57 -3.66 1.08 13.39
C LYS A 57 -4.32 -0.22 13.86
N ASP A 58 -5.17 -0.79 13.02
CA ASP A 58 -5.95 -1.99 13.34
C ASP A 58 -6.10 -2.86 12.06
N PRO A 59 -5.82 -4.18 12.12
CA PRO A 59 -5.99 -5.08 10.98
C PRO A 59 -7.40 -5.11 10.37
N SER A 60 -8.44 -4.73 11.12
CA SER A 60 -9.82 -4.61 10.62
C SER A 60 -10.01 -3.53 9.54
N PHE A 61 -9.04 -2.63 9.35
CA PHE A 61 -9.06 -1.65 8.24
C PHE A 61 -8.64 -2.26 6.90
N ILE A 62 -8.08 -3.47 6.88
CA ILE A 62 -7.58 -4.12 5.66
C ILE A 62 -8.68 -4.25 4.59
N PRO A 63 -9.90 -4.74 4.90
CA PRO A 63 -10.99 -4.79 3.93
C PRO A 63 -11.35 -3.41 3.38
N GLN A 64 -11.37 -2.36 4.22
CA GLN A 64 -11.70 -1.01 3.78
C GLN A 64 -10.69 -0.49 2.74
N ILE A 65 -9.40 -0.76 2.94
CA ILE A 65 -8.34 -0.41 1.98
C ILE A 65 -8.45 -1.27 0.71
N GLY A 66 -8.64 -2.58 0.89
CA GLY A 66 -8.71 -3.54 -0.20
C GLY A 66 -9.88 -3.26 -1.15
N GLU A 67 -11.10 -3.12 -0.61
CA GLU A 67 -12.30 -2.88 -1.40
C GLU A 67 -12.21 -1.60 -2.25
N LEU A 68 -11.58 -0.53 -1.75
CA LEU A 68 -11.35 0.68 -2.54
C LEU A 68 -10.53 0.42 -3.81
N LEU A 69 -9.54 -0.48 -3.74
CA LEU A 69 -8.66 -0.82 -4.84
C LEU A 69 -9.24 -1.93 -5.73
N PHE A 70 -9.93 -2.91 -5.15
CA PHE A 70 -10.59 -3.99 -5.87
C PHE A 70 -11.76 -3.48 -6.70
N MET A 71 -12.73 -2.81 -6.08
CA MET A 71 -13.94 -2.34 -6.75
C MET A 71 -13.65 -1.30 -7.84
N GLY A 72 -12.54 -0.57 -7.69
CA GLY A 72 -12.18 0.53 -8.57
C GLY A 72 -11.23 0.19 -9.71
N SER A 73 -10.49 -0.92 -9.62
CA SER A 73 -9.39 -1.18 -10.56
C SER A 73 -8.93 -2.64 -10.67
N ASN A 74 -9.66 -3.58 -10.03
CA ASN A 74 -9.30 -5.00 -9.98
C ASN A 74 -7.83 -5.24 -9.57
N ALA A 75 -7.34 -4.39 -8.66
CA ALA A 75 -5.93 -4.34 -8.33
C ALA A 75 -5.48 -5.59 -7.56
N LYS A 76 -4.25 -6.05 -7.82
CA LYS A 76 -3.56 -6.97 -6.91
C LYS A 76 -2.95 -6.15 -5.78
N ILE A 77 -3.19 -6.54 -4.53
CA ILE A 77 -2.64 -5.84 -3.36
C ILE A 77 -1.75 -6.74 -2.53
N SER A 78 -0.76 -6.15 -1.87
CA SER A 78 0.06 -6.79 -0.84
C SER A 78 0.23 -5.82 0.32
N LEU A 79 -0.02 -6.30 1.54
CA LEU A 79 0.18 -5.55 2.77
C LEU A 79 1.27 -6.24 3.58
N ILE A 80 2.39 -5.54 3.76
CA ILE A 80 3.61 -6.12 4.31
C ILE A 80 4.03 -5.27 5.51
N PRO A 81 4.04 -5.82 6.74
CA PRO A 81 4.71 -5.18 7.87
C PRO A 81 6.17 -4.91 7.51
N ILE A 82 6.64 -3.69 7.76
CA ILE A 82 7.99 -3.27 7.40
C ILE A 82 8.67 -2.58 8.58
N MET A 83 10.00 -2.59 8.55
CA MET A 83 10.86 -1.98 9.56
C MET A 83 11.63 -0.82 8.94
N ASN A 84 11.78 0.27 9.70
CA ASN A 84 12.77 1.29 9.37
C ASN A 84 14.17 0.87 9.89
N GLN A 85 15.16 1.75 9.74
CA GLN A 85 16.53 1.46 10.18
C GLN A 85 16.64 1.22 11.70
N GLU A 86 15.92 1.99 12.51
CA GLU A 86 15.92 1.86 13.98
C GLU A 86 15.26 0.54 14.41
N ASP A 87 14.09 0.23 13.86
CA ASP A 87 13.38 -1.03 14.09
C ASP A 87 14.26 -2.24 13.76
N LEU A 88 14.97 -2.18 12.63
CA LEU A 88 15.90 -3.23 12.21
C LEU A 88 17.06 -3.39 13.19
N GLN A 89 17.68 -2.30 13.64
CA GLN A 89 18.78 -2.35 14.62
C GLN A 89 18.33 -2.95 15.96
N ASN A 90 17.15 -2.55 16.44
CA ASN A 90 16.55 -3.11 17.65
C ASN A 90 16.25 -4.61 17.47
N GLY A 91 15.65 -4.99 16.35
CA GLY A 91 15.35 -6.39 16.02
C GLY A 91 16.59 -7.28 15.96
N LEU A 92 17.66 -6.81 15.32
CA LEU A 92 18.94 -7.52 15.25
C LEU A 92 19.60 -7.66 16.63
N THR A 93 19.57 -6.60 17.45
CA THR A 93 20.12 -6.64 18.81
C THR A 93 19.41 -7.70 19.65
N ASN A 94 18.07 -7.76 19.58
CA ASN A 94 17.28 -8.74 20.31
C ASN A 94 17.49 -10.18 19.80
N ALA A 95 17.58 -10.37 18.48
CA ALA A 95 17.72 -11.69 17.86
C ALA A 95 19.07 -12.34 18.15
N PHE A 96 20.12 -11.55 18.36
CA PHE A 96 21.48 -12.03 18.57
C PHE A 96 22.07 -11.63 19.94
N ALA A 97 21.24 -11.18 20.88
CA ALA A 97 21.67 -10.96 22.26
C ALA A 97 22.18 -12.29 22.84
N LYS A 98 23.44 -12.32 23.30
CA LYS A 98 24.02 -13.49 23.96
C LYS A 98 23.24 -13.75 25.25
N THR A 99 22.66 -14.94 25.36
CA THR A 99 22.07 -15.48 26.59
C THR A 99 23.10 -15.55 27.71
#